data_AF-A0A812VSU9-F1
#
_entry.id   AF-A0A812VSU9-F1
#
_cell.length_a   1.000
_cell.length_b   1.000
_cell.length_c   1.000
_cell.angle_alpha   90.00
_cell.angle_beta   90.00
_cell.angle_gamma   90.00
#
_symmetry.space_group_name_H-M   'P 1'
#
loop_
_entity.id
_entity.type
_entity.pdbx_description
1 polymer ?
#
loop_
_entity_poly.entity_id
_entity_poly.type
_entity_poly.pdbx_seq_one_letter_code
_entity_poly.pdbx_strand_id
1 'polypeptide(L)'
;MTNAGAIDPVAHTGSALVELARRAAGAVHFVLILTGSLVLIQSFHTLNFFHQQGQWASLRDMARTCWQSYLLVLKFFMAPFFEARFLDGWLTSQIDFDTWAVFVPGIMSLFLCFTASLGFSVMRRPCIPFRTLIYTLCAAVLLVSQVEVVQALAEFSTWEEVPFATADEQKLEMQRHLFKASHASFVSMLDYNQCPMDSADIVRCTLEKRVLPVVVAQEFCQPLDLPGQSSRKRAQACQKSGKALSLWSSPRETDELYCRCWSATFDAVLSLLEWAMLSWIVCLLGVLLAVYMSIRPKLLSQGPAAHKEVLGCVGLSVAAIIWKVVVGVEESRLLGAVAS
;
A
#
# COMPACT_ATOMS: atom_id res chain seq x y z
N MET A 1 -10.54 -48.88 45.25
CA MET A 1 -10.64 -47.40 45.25
C MET A 1 -9.81 -46.89 44.09
N THR A 2 -10.43 -46.72 42.93
CA THR A 2 -9.83 -46.13 41.75
C THR A 2 -9.82 -44.62 41.92
N ASN A 3 -8.63 -44.03 42.02
CA ASN A 3 -8.47 -42.57 41.94
C ASN A 3 -8.95 -42.13 40.56
N ALA A 4 -10.16 -41.57 40.51
CA ALA A 4 -10.63 -40.79 39.39
C ALA A 4 -9.66 -39.61 39.23
N GLY A 5 -8.85 -39.66 38.17
CA GLY A 5 -7.94 -38.59 37.81
C GLY A 5 -8.71 -37.29 37.71
N ALA A 6 -8.35 -36.32 38.55
CA ALA A 6 -8.75 -34.94 38.37
C ALA A 6 -8.32 -34.51 36.96
N ILE A 7 -9.30 -34.29 36.09
CA ILE A 7 -9.09 -33.68 34.78
C ILE A 7 -8.64 -32.26 35.06
N ASP A 8 -7.35 -31.99 34.91
CA ASP A 8 -6.78 -30.65 35.07
C ASP A 8 -7.45 -29.69 34.07
N PRO A 9 -8.26 -28.71 34.53
CA PRO A 9 -8.94 -27.77 33.63
C PRO A 9 -7.97 -26.84 32.88
N VAL A 10 -6.72 -26.79 33.34
CA VAL A 10 -5.61 -26.01 32.75
C VAL A 10 -5.11 -26.65 31.44
N ALA A 11 -5.24 -27.96 31.27
CA ALA A 11 -4.78 -28.65 30.06
C ALA A 11 -5.68 -28.37 28.83
N HIS A 12 -6.98 -28.14 29.05
CA HIS A 12 -7.95 -27.92 27.97
C HIS A 12 -7.99 -26.47 27.47
N THR A 13 -7.72 -25.48 28.32
CA THR A 13 -7.69 -24.06 27.93
C THR A 13 -6.45 -23.70 27.10
N GLY A 14 -5.31 -24.33 27.41
CA GLY A 14 -4.06 -24.14 26.66
C GLY A 14 -4.10 -24.70 25.23
N SER A 15 -4.96 -25.68 24.93
CA SER A 15 -5.08 -26.25 23.57
C SER A 15 -5.96 -25.39 22.65
N ALA A 16 -7.05 -24.83 23.18
CA ALA A 16 -7.98 -23.98 22.43
C ALA A 16 -7.33 -22.67 21.96
N LEU A 17 -6.58 -21.99 22.84
CA LEU A 17 -5.87 -20.75 22.49
C LEU A 17 -4.79 -20.97 21.42
N VAL A 18 -4.10 -22.11 21.48
CA VAL A 18 -3.05 -22.47 20.50
C VAL A 18 -3.66 -22.80 19.15
N GLU A 19 -4.80 -23.48 19.13
CA GLU A 19 -5.53 -23.75 17.91
C GLU A 19 -6.09 -22.46 17.29
N LEU A 20 -6.62 -21.55 18.10
CA LEU A 20 -7.06 -20.23 17.64
C LEU A 20 -5.90 -19.42 17.05
N ALA A 21 -4.76 -19.36 17.75
CA ALA A 21 -3.54 -18.69 17.28
C ALA A 21 -3.05 -19.26 15.94
N ARG A 22 -3.05 -20.59 15.81
CA ARG A 22 -2.68 -21.28 14.56
C ARG A 22 -3.64 -20.93 13.43
N ARG A 23 -4.96 -20.94 13.68
CA ARG A 23 -5.97 -20.59 12.67
C ARG A 23 -5.89 -19.14 12.25
N ALA A 24 -5.74 -18.22 13.20
CA ALA A 24 -5.59 -16.80 12.93
C ALA A 24 -4.32 -16.51 12.11
N ALA A 25 -3.18 -17.07 12.51
CA ALA A 25 -1.96 -16.97 11.72
C ALA A 25 -2.12 -17.57 10.32
N GLY A 26 -2.73 -18.76 10.23
CA GLY A 26 -3.03 -19.42 8.95
C GLY A 26 -3.93 -18.57 8.05
N ALA A 27 -4.95 -17.92 8.61
CA ALA A 27 -5.86 -17.04 7.88
C ALA A 27 -5.13 -15.80 7.32
N VAL A 28 -4.30 -15.13 8.12
CA VAL A 28 -3.51 -13.98 7.65
C VAL A 28 -2.58 -14.38 6.52
N HIS A 29 -1.87 -15.51 6.65
CA HIS A 29 -0.96 -15.98 5.60
C HIS A 29 -1.71 -16.45 4.35
N PHE A 30 -2.91 -17.00 4.50
CA PHE A 30 -3.76 -17.35 3.37
C PHE A 30 -4.18 -16.09 2.60
N VAL A 31 -4.60 -15.04 3.31
CA VAL A 31 -4.92 -13.74 2.70
C VAL A 31 -3.70 -13.16 1.97
N LEU A 32 -2.50 -13.22 2.57
CA LEU A 32 -1.27 -12.77 1.90
C LEU A 32 -0.97 -13.53 0.59
N ILE A 33 -1.12 -14.86 0.58
CA ILE A 33 -0.97 -15.65 -0.66
C ILE A 33 -2.04 -15.28 -1.67
N LEU A 34 -3.30 -15.12 -1.25
CA LEU A 34 -4.41 -14.79 -2.12
C LEU A 34 -4.19 -13.42 -2.78
N THR A 35 -3.93 -12.39 -1.98
CA THR A 35 -3.63 -11.04 -2.44
C THR A 35 -2.42 -11.02 -3.35
N GLY A 36 -1.32 -11.67 -2.94
CA GLY A 36 -0.13 -11.83 -3.78
C GLY A 36 -0.50 -12.45 -5.12
N SER A 37 -1.15 -13.61 -5.13
CA SER A 37 -1.51 -14.34 -6.34
C SER A 37 -2.42 -13.53 -7.27
N LEU A 38 -3.39 -12.79 -6.74
CA LEU A 38 -4.26 -11.90 -7.52
C LEU A 38 -3.46 -10.78 -8.20
N VAL A 39 -2.56 -10.11 -7.46
CA VAL A 39 -1.68 -9.07 -8.01
C VAL A 39 -0.71 -9.66 -9.05
N LEU A 40 -0.24 -10.89 -8.85
CA LEU A 40 0.64 -11.57 -9.80
C LEU A 40 -0.08 -11.82 -11.12
N ILE A 41 -1.29 -12.38 -11.04
CA ILE A 41 -2.15 -12.65 -12.20
C ILE A 41 -2.44 -11.35 -12.95
N GLN A 42 -2.80 -10.28 -12.23
CA GLN A 42 -3.01 -8.96 -12.83
C GLN A 42 -1.76 -8.44 -13.53
N SER A 43 -0.59 -8.58 -12.90
CA SER A 43 0.70 -8.18 -13.49
C SER A 43 1.00 -8.96 -14.77
N PHE A 44 0.69 -10.27 -14.81
CA PHE A 44 0.80 -11.09 -16.02
C PHE A 44 -0.19 -10.68 -17.12
N HIS A 45 -1.43 -10.33 -16.76
CA HIS A 45 -2.39 -9.81 -17.72
C HIS A 45 -1.92 -8.48 -18.35
N THR A 46 -1.42 -7.55 -17.54
CA THR A 46 -0.87 -6.28 -18.02
C THR A 46 0.40 -6.50 -18.85
N LEU A 47 1.28 -7.41 -18.44
CA LEU A 47 2.47 -7.79 -19.21
C LEU A 47 2.10 -8.29 -20.61
N ASN A 48 1.13 -9.20 -20.68
CA ASN A 48 0.66 -9.74 -21.96
C ASN A 48 0.03 -8.66 -22.85
N PHE A 49 -0.72 -7.74 -22.25
CA PHE A 49 -1.31 -6.60 -22.97
C PHE A 49 -0.23 -5.70 -23.58
N PHE A 50 0.77 -5.27 -22.80
CA PHE A 50 1.86 -4.45 -23.32
C PHE A 50 2.74 -5.18 -24.34
N HIS A 51 2.94 -6.49 -24.15
CA HIS A 51 3.64 -7.30 -25.14
C HIS A 51 2.89 -7.32 -26.48
N GLN A 52 1.56 -7.48 -26.46
CA GLN A 52 0.73 -7.44 -27.67
C GLN A 52 0.71 -6.07 -28.35
N GLN A 53 0.88 -4.98 -27.59
CA GLN A 53 1.00 -3.62 -28.14
C GLN A 53 2.39 -3.30 -28.71
N GLY A 54 3.34 -4.22 -28.61
CA GLY A 54 4.70 -4.02 -29.10
C GLY A 54 5.53 -3.06 -28.25
N GLN A 55 5.19 -2.91 -26.96
CA GLN A 55 5.88 -2.00 -26.04
C GLN A 55 7.38 -2.31 -25.93
N TRP A 56 7.75 -3.60 -26.02
CA TRP A 56 9.16 -4.03 -26.08
C TRP A 56 9.51 -4.56 -27.47
N ALA A 57 10.53 -3.96 -28.08
CA ALA A 57 11.06 -4.40 -29.37
C ALA A 57 11.73 -5.79 -29.29
N SER A 58 12.21 -6.20 -28.10
CA SER A 58 12.86 -7.49 -27.90
C SER A 58 12.66 -8.05 -26.49
N LEU A 59 12.84 -9.36 -26.32
CA LEU A 59 12.90 -10.01 -25.01
C LEU A 59 14.03 -9.46 -24.12
N ARG A 60 15.12 -8.96 -24.74
CA ARG A 60 16.24 -8.36 -24.02
C ARG A 60 15.82 -7.05 -23.35
N ASP A 61 15.02 -6.23 -24.02
CA ASP A 61 14.55 -4.96 -23.47
C ASP A 61 13.54 -5.19 -22.34
N MET A 62 12.65 -6.18 -22.52
CA MET A 62 11.75 -6.64 -21.45
C MET A 62 12.54 -7.15 -20.23
N ALA A 63 13.57 -7.98 -20.44
CA ALA A 63 14.42 -8.49 -19.37
C ALA A 63 15.20 -7.37 -18.65
N ARG A 64 15.68 -6.36 -19.39
CA ARG A 64 16.34 -5.17 -18.81
C ARG A 64 15.36 -4.40 -17.91
N THR A 65 14.13 -4.18 -18.38
CA THR A 65 13.09 -3.49 -17.61
C THR A 65 12.74 -4.27 -16.34
N CYS A 66 12.59 -5.59 -16.45
CA CYS A 66 12.37 -6.49 -15.31
C CYS A 66 13.51 -6.39 -14.29
N TRP A 67 14.76 -6.42 -14.75
CA TRP A 67 15.94 -6.31 -13.90
C TRP A 67 16.02 -4.96 -13.17
N GLN A 68 15.77 -3.85 -13.85
CA GLN A 68 15.71 -2.52 -13.23
C GLN A 68 14.62 -2.44 -12.16
N SER A 69 13.47 -3.05 -12.44
CA SER A 69 12.34 -3.12 -11.50
C SER A 69 12.71 -3.96 -10.27
N TYR A 70 13.45 -5.05 -10.46
CA TYR A 70 13.99 -5.84 -9.35
C TYR A 70 14.96 -5.04 -8.49
N LEU A 71 15.89 -4.29 -9.10
CA LEU A 71 16.82 -3.43 -8.37
C LEU A 71 16.09 -2.31 -7.62
N LEU A 72 15.02 -1.76 -8.19
CA LEU A 72 14.18 -0.76 -7.53
C LEU A 72 13.49 -1.34 -6.30
N VAL A 73 12.85 -2.51 -6.42
CA VAL A 73 12.22 -3.20 -5.29
C VAL A 73 13.27 -3.57 -4.24
N LEU A 74 14.44 -4.04 -4.66
CA LEU A 74 15.54 -4.35 -3.74
C LEU A 74 16.00 -3.10 -3.00
N LYS A 75 16.19 -1.96 -3.70
CA LYS A 75 16.54 -0.68 -3.07
C LYS A 75 15.48 -0.28 -2.05
N PHE A 76 14.21 -0.38 -2.42
CA PHE A 76 13.09 -0.08 -1.54
C PHE A 76 13.07 -0.97 -0.28
N PHE A 77 13.35 -2.27 -0.42
CA PHE A 77 13.44 -3.19 0.72
C PHE A 77 14.66 -2.95 1.61
N MET A 78 15.75 -2.44 1.06
CA MET A 78 17.00 -2.22 1.78
C MET A 78 17.07 -0.84 2.45
N ALA A 79 16.40 0.16 1.88
CA ALA A 79 16.44 1.55 2.34
C ALA A 79 16.19 1.73 3.86
N PRO A 80 15.28 0.99 4.51
CA PRO A 80 15.06 1.14 5.95
C PRO A 80 16.19 0.60 6.82
N PHE A 81 17.06 -0.25 6.27
CA PHE A 81 18.13 -0.92 7.02
C PHE A 81 19.49 -0.27 6.78
N PHE A 82 19.73 0.30 5.60
CA PHE A 82 20.94 1.01 5.26
C PHE A 82 20.75 1.89 4.01
N GLU A 83 21.57 2.93 3.90
CA GLU A 83 21.61 3.76 2.70
C GLU A 83 22.23 2.98 1.53
N ALA A 84 21.38 2.41 0.68
CA ALA A 84 21.79 1.61 -0.49
C ALA A 84 22.29 2.49 -1.66
N ARG A 85 23.18 3.47 -1.40
CA ARG A 85 23.72 4.41 -2.40
C ARG A 85 24.42 3.70 -3.57
N PHE A 86 24.93 2.49 -3.33
CA PHE A 86 25.54 1.68 -4.39
C PHE A 86 24.55 1.28 -5.49
N LEU A 87 23.25 1.30 -5.23
CA LEU A 87 22.21 1.01 -6.24
C LEU A 87 21.88 2.22 -7.13
N ASP A 88 22.25 3.44 -6.71
CA ASP A 88 21.96 4.67 -7.47
C ASP A 88 22.67 4.69 -8.83
N GLY A 89 23.86 4.11 -8.92
CA GLY A 89 24.59 3.97 -10.19
C GLY A 89 23.97 2.97 -11.18
N TRP A 90 23.05 2.11 -10.72
CA TRP A 90 22.41 1.05 -11.53
C TRP A 90 20.96 1.38 -11.89
N LEU A 91 20.32 2.29 -11.15
CA LEU A 91 18.99 2.80 -11.42
C LEU A 91 19.08 3.94 -12.43
N THR A 92 18.37 3.82 -13.55
CA THR A 92 18.25 4.94 -14.49
C THR A 92 17.39 6.04 -13.86
N SER A 93 17.72 7.30 -14.15
CA SER A 93 16.98 8.46 -13.64
C SER A 93 15.54 8.54 -14.16
N GLN A 94 15.21 7.78 -15.21
CA GLN A 94 13.86 7.59 -15.71
C GLN A 94 13.42 6.16 -15.39
N ILE A 95 12.46 6.04 -14.49
CA ILE A 95 11.73 4.81 -14.22
C ILE A 95 10.45 4.90 -15.06
N ASP A 96 10.35 4.05 -16.07
CA ASP A 96 9.21 4.07 -16.99
C ASP A 96 7.91 3.62 -16.31
N PHE A 97 6.78 4.05 -16.89
CA PHE A 97 5.45 3.63 -16.42
C PHE A 97 5.31 2.10 -16.37
N ASP A 98 5.91 1.39 -17.32
CA ASP A 98 5.86 -0.07 -17.40
C ASP A 98 6.49 -0.76 -16.19
N THR A 99 7.55 -0.17 -15.61
CA THR A 99 8.17 -0.65 -14.38
C THR A 99 7.18 -0.62 -13.23
N TRP A 100 6.46 0.48 -13.06
CA TRP A 100 5.47 0.66 -12.00
C TRP A 100 4.17 -0.13 -12.24
N ALA A 101 3.77 -0.29 -13.50
CA ALA A 101 2.50 -0.92 -13.86
C ALA A 101 2.57 -2.46 -13.89
N VAL A 102 3.75 -3.04 -14.17
CA VAL A 102 3.88 -4.49 -14.42
C VAL A 102 4.85 -5.15 -13.46
N PHE A 103 6.12 -4.73 -13.49
CA PHE A 103 7.18 -5.50 -12.85
C PHE A 103 7.26 -5.26 -11.34
N VAL A 104 7.12 -4.02 -10.87
CA VAL A 104 7.12 -3.72 -9.43
C VAL A 104 5.97 -4.47 -8.72
N PRO A 105 4.70 -4.41 -9.16
CA PRO A 105 3.62 -5.18 -8.56
C PRO A 105 3.86 -6.70 -8.62
N GLY A 106 4.37 -7.21 -9.76
CA GLY A 106 4.67 -8.64 -9.92
C GLY A 106 5.75 -9.14 -8.97
N ILE A 107 6.85 -8.40 -8.81
CA ILE A 107 7.95 -8.76 -7.91
C ILE A 107 7.52 -8.65 -6.44
N MET A 108 6.81 -7.58 -6.07
CA MET A 108 6.23 -7.42 -4.73
C MET A 108 5.27 -8.56 -4.39
N SER A 109 4.46 -8.99 -5.36
CA SER A 109 3.57 -10.13 -5.21
C SER A 109 4.31 -11.45 -4.99
N LEU A 110 5.39 -11.72 -5.76
CA LEU A 110 6.22 -12.91 -5.55
C LEU A 110 6.81 -12.92 -4.13
N PHE A 111 7.25 -11.76 -3.65
CA PHE A 111 7.78 -11.61 -2.29
C PHE A 111 6.70 -11.84 -1.21
N LEU A 112 5.47 -11.36 -1.42
CA LEU A 112 4.31 -11.63 -0.56
C LEU A 112 4.02 -13.13 -0.48
N CYS A 113 3.89 -13.79 -1.63
CA CYS A 113 3.64 -15.23 -1.72
C CYS A 113 4.75 -16.06 -1.07
N PHE A 114 6.01 -15.68 -1.29
CA PHE A 114 7.16 -16.34 -0.70
C PHE A 114 7.17 -16.21 0.83
N THR A 115 7.01 -14.99 1.34
CA THR A 115 6.95 -14.72 2.79
C THR A 115 5.81 -15.48 3.45
N ALA A 116 4.63 -15.49 2.81
CA ALA A 116 3.47 -16.21 3.33
C ALA A 116 3.68 -17.73 3.33
N SER A 117 4.31 -18.28 2.29
CA SER A 117 4.68 -19.70 2.19
C SER A 117 5.69 -20.11 3.27
N LEU A 118 6.65 -19.23 3.58
CA LEU A 118 7.56 -19.42 4.71
C LEU A 118 6.81 -19.45 6.03
N GLY A 119 5.83 -18.57 6.24
CA GLY A 119 5.00 -18.58 7.45
C GLY A 119 4.22 -19.88 7.63
N PHE A 120 3.62 -20.41 6.56
CA PHE A 120 3.01 -21.76 6.58
C PHE A 120 4.04 -22.84 6.90
N SER A 121 5.25 -22.77 6.35
CA SER A 121 6.33 -23.71 6.62
C SER A 121 6.77 -23.68 8.09
N VAL A 122 6.89 -22.49 8.68
CA VAL A 122 7.24 -22.25 10.08
C VAL A 122 6.15 -22.81 11.01
N MET A 123 4.88 -22.53 10.73
CA MET A 123 3.76 -23.06 11.51
C MET A 123 3.63 -24.58 11.44
N ARG A 124 3.94 -25.19 10.27
CA ARG A 124 3.91 -26.64 10.08
C ARG A 124 5.08 -27.37 10.74
N ARG A 125 6.26 -26.74 10.80
CA ARG A 125 7.49 -27.35 11.33
C ARG A 125 8.16 -26.40 12.34
N PRO A 126 7.59 -26.24 13.54
CA PRO A 126 7.97 -25.19 14.49
C PRO A 126 9.42 -25.29 15.03
N CYS A 127 10.13 -26.40 14.85
CA CYS A 127 11.43 -26.62 15.49
C CYS A 127 12.66 -26.29 14.63
N ILE A 128 12.52 -25.64 13.47
CA ILE A 128 13.65 -25.34 12.57
C ILE A 128 14.04 -23.85 12.70
N PRO A 129 15.11 -23.50 13.45
CA PRO A 129 15.45 -22.10 13.75
C PRO A 129 15.76 -21.29 12.49
N PHE A 130 16.48 -21.88 11.55
CA PHE A 130 16.85 -21.22 10.30
C PHE A 130 15.64 -20.79 9.46
N ARG A 131 14.57 -21.60 9.41
CA ARG A 131 13.33 -21.24 8.69
C ARG A 131 12.59 -20.11 9.37
N THR A 132 12.55 -20.16 10.70
CA THR A 132 11.95 -19.09 11.51
C THR A 132 12.71 -17.78 11.28
N LEU A 133 14.04 -17.82 11.27
CA LEU A 133 14.88 -16.67 11.00
C LEU A 133 14.61 -16.06 9.62
N ILE A 134 14.66 -16.88 8.55
CA ILE A 134 14.39 -16.38 7.19
C ILE A 134 12.98 -15.77 7.12
N TYR A 135 11.98 -16.45 7.66
CA TYR A 135 10.62 -15.95 7.71
C TYR A 135 10.52 -14.61 8.43
N THR A 136 11.12 -14.50 9.63
CA THR A 136 11.10 -13.25 10.41
C THR A 136 11.78 -12.10 9.68
N LEU A 137 12.88 -12.36 8.96
CA LEU A 137 13.56 -11.35 8.16
C LEU A 137 12.68 -10.89 6.99
N CYS A 138 12.10 -11.80 6.22
CA CYS A 138 11.20 -11.45 5.13
C CYS A 138 9.94 -10.71 5.62
N ALA A 139 9.36 -11.16 6.73
CA ALA A 139 8.20 -10.52 7.35
C ALA A 139 8.54 -9.12 7.89
N ALA A 140 9.72 -8.92 8.47
CA ALA A 140 10.18 -7.61 8.91
C ALA A 140 10.33 -6.65 7.73
N VAL A 141 10.97 -7.09 6.63
CA VAL A 141 11.07 -6.30 5.39
C VAL A 141 9.67 -5.90 4.91
N LEU A 142 8.74 -6.86 4.82
CA LEU A 142 7.36 -6.61 4.38
C LEU A 142 6.63 -5.58 5.27
N LEU A 143 6.72 -5.73 6.60
CA LEU A 143 6.06 -4.84 7.55
C LEU A 143 6.64 -3.43 7.51
N VAL A 144 7.97 -3.30 7.40
CA VAL A 144 8.62 -1.99 7.31
C VAL A 144 8.29 -1.32 5.98
N SER A 145 8.36 -2.06 4.87
CA SER A 145 7.94 -1.57 3.55
C SER A 145 6.49 -1.08 3.53
N GLN A 146 5.58 -1.75 4.23
CA GLN A 146 4.20 -1.27 4.37
C GLN A 146 4.11 0.05 5.14
N VAL A 147 4.91 0.23 6.20
CA VAL A 147 4.97 1.51 6.95
C VAL A 147 5.47 2.64 6.05
N GLU A 148 6.51 2.42 5.26
CA GLU A 148 7.04 3.41 4.32
C GLU A 148 5.97 3.82 3.29
N VAL A 149 5.21 2.85 2.74
CA VAL A 149 4.09 3.15 1.83
C VAL A 149 3.00 3.94 2.53
N VAL A 150 2.64 3.57 3.76
CA VAL A 150 1.65 4.31 4.56
C VAL A 150 2.11 5.74 4.83
N GLN A 151 3.39 5.95 5.16
CA GLN A 151 3.95 7.28 5.38
C GLN A 151 3.96 8.12 4.09
N ALA A 152 4.35 7.51 2.97
CA ALA A 152 4.30 8.16 1.66
C ALA A 152 2.86 8.52 1.24
N LEU A 153 1.89 7.64 1.50
CA LEU A 153 0.47 7.92 1.27
C LEU A 153 -0.06 9.02 2.20
N ALA A 154 0.36 9.04 3.46
CA ALA A 154 0.02 10.09 4.41
C ALA A 154 0.59 11.44 3.96
N GLU A 155 1.84 11.49 3.54
CA GLU A 155 2.43 12.69 2.96
C GLU A 155 1.70 13.09 1.67
N PHE A 156 1.48 12.16 0.75
CA PHE A 156 0.78 12.42 -0.50
C PHE A 156 -0.63 12.97 -0.24
N SER A 157 -1.35 12.47 0.77
CA SER A 157 -2.69 12.95 1.11
C SER A 157 -2.75 14.44 1.47
N THR A 158 -1.61 15.02 1.88
CA THR A 158 -1.50 16.46 2.19
C THR A 158 -1.30 17.33 0.95
N TRP A 159 -1.14 16.73 -0.25
CA TRP A 159 -0.87 17.46 -1.48
C TRP A 159 -2.15 17.89 -2.23
N GLU A 160 -3.32 17.66 -1.64
CA GLU A 160 -4.60 18.01 -2.27
C GLU A 160 -4.71 19.51 -2.50
N GLU A 161 -4.52 20.27 -1.43
CA GLU A 161 -4.43 21.72 -1.45
C GLU A 161 -2.99 22.05 -1.79
N VAL A 162 -2.69 22.33 -3.05
CA VAL A 162 -1.34 22.77 -3.45
C VAL A 162 -1.09 24.15 -2.82
N PRO A 163 -0.32 24.27 -1.72
CA PRO A 163 -0.01 25.57 -1.18
C PRO A 163 1.20 26.02 -1.99
N PHE A 164 1.02 26.94 -2.93
CA PHE A 164 2.14 27.49 -3.71
C PHE A 164 3.11 28.35 -2.86
N ALA A 165 3.09 28.18 -1.54
CA ALA A 165 3.84 28.89 -0.52
C ALA A 165 4.64 27.93 0.39
N THR A 166 4.87 26.67 0.00
CA THR A 166 5.78 25.78 0.75
C THR A 166 7.24 26.22 0.57
N ALA A 167 8.06 26.04 1.61
CA ALA A 167 9.49 26.43 1.61
C ALA A 167 10.39 25.46 0.80
N ASP A 168 9.86 24.32 0.36
CA ASP A 168 10.60 23.29 -0.38
C ASP A 168 10.28 23.37 -1.88
N GLU A 169 11.18 23.99 -2.65
CA GLU A 169 11.06 24.16 -4.10
C GLU A 169 10.93 22.83 -4.86
N GLN A 170 11.59 21.76 -4.38
CA GLN A 170 11.56 20.46 -5.05
C GLN A 170 10.20 19.80 -4.89
N LYS A 171 9.64 19.85 -3.68
CA LYS A 171 8.29 19.34 -3.39
C LYS A 171 7.23 20.11 -4.19
N LEU A 172 7.37 21.44 -4.27
CA LEU A 172 6.46 22.28 -5.04
C LEU A 172 6.50 21.96 -6.54
N GLU A 173 7.69 21.78 -7.12
CA GLU A 173 7.82 21.45 -8.54
C GLU A 173 7.24 20.07 -8.86
N MET A 174 7.42 19.10 -7.97
CA MET A 174 6.81 17.78 -8.11
C MET A 174 5.27 17.83 -8.02
N GLN A 175 4.71 18.57 -7.05
CA GLN A 175 3.26 18.79 -6.94
C GLN A 175 2.69 19.45 -8.19
N ARG A 176 3.37 20.48 -8.70
CA ARG A 176 3.00 21.16 -9.96
C ARG A 176 3.03 20.20 -11.14
N HIS A 177 4.08 19.39 -11.26
CA HIS A 177 4.22 18.42 -12.34
C HIS A 177 3.10 17.38 -12.29
N LEU A 178 2.79 16.82 -11.12
CA LEU A 178 1.72 15.84 -10.94
C LEU A 178 0.34 16.42 -11.25
N PHE A 179 0.06 17.65 -10.81
CA PHE A 179 -1.18 18.34 -11.13
C PHE A 179 -1.33 18.52 -12.65
N LYS A 180 -0.29 19.03 -13.32
CA LYS A 180 -0.30 19.21 -14.78
C LYS A 180 -0.46 17.89 -15.54
N ALA A 181 0.31 16.86 -15.16
CA ALA A 181 0.29 15.56 -15.82
C ALA A 181 -1.06 14.85 -15.63
N SER A 182 -1.65 14.91 -14.43
CA SER A 182 -2.95 14.31 -14.15
C SER A 182 -4.08 15.03 -14.88
N HIS A 183 -4.07 16.38 -14.95
CA HIS A 183 -5.04 17.14 -15.75
C HIS A 183 -4.93 16.80 -17.24
N ALA A 184 -3.72 16.80 -17.80
CA ALA A 184 -3.50 16.45 -19.20
C ALA A 184 -3.98 15.02 -19.53
N SER A 185 -3.71 14.06 -18.63
CA SER A 185 -4.18 12.67 -18.77
C SER A 185 -5.71 12.59 -18.71
N PHE A 186 -6.35 13.33 -17.81
CA PHE A 186 -7.81 13.38 -17.69
C PHE A 186 -8.48 13.95 -18.94
N VAL A 187 -7.99 15.09 -19.45
CA VAL A 187 -8.51 15.71 -20.68
C VAL A 187 -8.31 14.77 -21.87
N SER A 188 -7.11 14.19 -22.02
CA SER A 188 -6.84 13.22 -23.08
C SER A 188 -7.77 12.01 -23.02
N MET A 189 -8.11 11.53 -21.82
CA MET A 189 -9.05 10.43 -21.62
C MET A 189 -10.47 10.79 -22.08
N LEU A 190 -10.96 12.01 -21.78
CA LEU A 190 -12.27 12.46 -22.25
C LEU A 190 -12.30 12.66 -23.77
N ASP A 191 -11.27 13.27 -24.33
CA ASP A 191 -11.14 13.53 -25.77
C ASP A 191 -11.06 12.23 -26.57
N TYR A 192 -10.22 11.29 -26.14
CA TYR A 192 -10.06 9.98 -26.78
C TYR A 192 -11.37 9.17 -26.81
N ASN A 193 -12.17 9.27 -25.75
CA ASN A 193 -13.45 8.59 -25.63
C ASN A 193 -14.62 9.37 -26.23
N GLN A 194 -14.39 10.55 -26.82
CA GLN A 194 -15.42 11.41 -27.41
C GLN A 194 -16.58 11.64 -26.43
N CYS A 195 -16.24 11.98 -25.20
CA CYS A 195 -17.19 12.19 -24.12
C CYS A 195 -17.37 13.70 -23.84
N PRO A 196 -18.16 14.44 -24.64
CA PRO A 196 -18.46 15.83 -24.34
C PRO A 196 -19.20 15.95 -23.00
N MET A 197 -18.86 17.01 -22.27
CA MET A 197 -19.63 17.49 -21.13
C MET A 197 -20.88 18.21 -21.65
N ASP A 198 -22.04 17.88 -21.10
CA ASP A 198 -23.27 18.67 -21.28
C ASP A 198 -23.35 19.73 -20.18
N SER A 199 -24.08 20.81 -20.45
CA SER A 199 -24.37 21.98 -19.59
C SER A 199 -24.94 21.70 -18.20
N ALA A 200 -25.21 20.43 -17.89
CA ALA A 200 -25.69 19.92 -16.61
C ALA A 200 -24.61 19.13 -15.83
N ASP A 201 -23.32 19.28 -16.16
CA ASP A 201 -22.19 18.49 -15.65
C ASP A 201 -22.30 16.97 -15.94
N ILE A 202 -23.09 16.59 -16.95
CA ILE A 202 -23.30 15.18 -17.31
C ILE A 202 -22.36 14.82 -18.46
N VAL A 203 -21.43 13.91 -18.20
CA VAL A 203 -20.60 13.31 -19.25
C VAL A 203 -21.47 12.40 -20.13
N ARG A 204 -21.60 12.73 -21.42
CA ARG A 204 -22.29 11.89 -22.41
C ARG A 204 -21.29 11.30 -23.38
N CYS A 205 -21.04 10.01 -23.29
CA CYS A 205 -20.17 9.28 -24.22
C CYS A 205 -20.98 8.59 -25.32
N THR A 206 -20.44 8.47 -26.53
CA THR A 206 -21.03 7.66 -27.60
C THR A 206 -21.00 6.16 -27.24
N LEU A 207 -22.12 5.46 -27.45
CA LEU A 207 -22.43 4.11 -26.95
C LEU A 207 -21.40 3.01 -27.30
N GLU A 208 -20.60 3.19 -28.36
CA GLU A 208 -19.59 2.20 -28.77
C GLU A 208 -18.30 2.23 -27.93
N LYS A 209 -18.07 3.28 -27.11
CA LYS A 209 -16.87 3.42 -26.28
C LYS A 209 -17.18 3.63 -24.79
N ARG A 210 -17.50 2.48 -24.17
CA ARG A 210 -17.24 2.00 -22.79
C ARG A 210 -17.62 2.87 -21.59
N VAL A 211 -18.31 2.21 -20.67
CA VAL A 211 -18.68 2.46 -19.26
C VAL A 211 -17.66 3.22 -18.38
N LEU A 212 -16.35 3.15 -18.66
CA LEU A 212 -15.32 3.60 -17.71
C LEU A 212 -15.29 5.12 -17.47
N PRO A 213 -15.30 6.01 -18.49
CA PRO A 213 -15.30 7.46 -18.26
C PRO A 213 -16.61 7.94 -17.62
N VAL A 214 -17.73 7.27 -17.92
CA VAL A 214 -19.04 7.56 -17.31
C VAL A 214 -19.04 7.17 -15.84
N VAL A 215 -18.56 5.98 -15.48
CA VAL A 215 -18.42 5.55 -14.07
C VAL A 215 -17.43 6.44 -13.32
N VAL A 216 -16.29 6.79 -13.93
CA VAL A 216 -15.34 7.71 -13.30
C VAL A 216 -16.02 9.06 -13.04
N ALA A 217 -16.64 9.67 -14.05
CA ALA A 217 -17.26 10.98 -13.92
C ALA A 217 -18.47 11.00 -12.97
N GLN A 218 -19.30 9.96 -12.98
CA GLN A 218 -20.57 9.94 -12.27
C GLN A 218 -20.48 9.31 -10.87
N GLU A 219 -19.62 8.31 -10.66
CA GLU A 219 -19.52 7.58 -9.38
C GLU A 219 -18.25 7.96 -8.62
N PHE A 220 -17.10 8.04 -9.30
CA PHE A 220 -15.84 8.33 -8.62
C PHE A 220 -15.67 9.81 -8.32
N CYS A 221 -16.02 10.71 -9.24
CA CYS A 221 -15.81 12.15 -9.09
C CYS A 221 -16.87 12.84 -8.22
N GLN A 222 -17.51 12.12 -7.29
CA GLN A 222 -18.36 12.68 -6.24
C GLN A 222 -17.58 12.74 -4.91
N PRO A 223 -16.85 13.83 -4.65
CA PRO A 223 -16.07 13.96 -3.42
C PRO A 223 -16.95 13.96 -2.17
N LEU A 224 -16.44 13.36 -1.09
CA LEU A 224 -17.11 13.30 0.20
C LEU A 224 -16.96 14.64 0.94
N ASP A 225 -18.00 14.99 1.70
CA ASP A 225 -17.90 16.07 2.67
C ASP A 225 -17.12 15.56 3.89
N LEU A 226 -15.95 16.14 4.13
CA LEU A 226 -15.09 15.81 5.26
C LEU A 226 -15.43 16.72 6.46
N PRO A 227 -15.18 16.28 7.71
CA PRO A 227 -15.36 17.12 8.89
C PRO A 227 -14.59 18.45 8.76
N GLY A 228 -15.30 19.57 8.70
CA GLY A 228 -14.70 20.91 8.56
C GLY A 228 -14.40 21.37 7.13
N GLN A 229 -14.50 20.50 6.11
CA GLN A 229 -14.29 20.84 4.71
C GLN A 229 -15.40 20.28 3.81
N SER A 230 -16.20 21.17 3.21
CA SER A 230 -17.16 20.75 2.19
C SER A 230 -16.44 20.44 0.87
N SER A 231 -16.84 19.36 0.21
CA SER A 231 -16.47 18.95 -1.16
C SER A 231 -16.40 20.13 -2.14
N ARG A 232 -17.38 21.03 -2.10
CA ARG A 232 -17.44 22.24 -2.94
C ARG A 232 -16.29 23.22 -2.69
N LYS A 233 -15.86 23.38 -1.44
CA LYS A 233 -14.72 24.27 -1.09
C LYS A 233 -13.40 23.68 -1.59
N ARG A 234 -13.22 22.37 -1.49
CA ARG A 234 -12.05 21.64 -1.99
C ARG A 234 -11.94 21.74 -3.52
N ALA A 235 -13.04 21.52 -4.23
CA ALA A 235 -13.09 21.74 -5.69
C ALA A 235 -12.78 23.19 -6.08
N GLN A 236 -13.27 24.18 -5.32
CA GLN A 236 -12.94 25.60 -5.55
C GLN A 236 -11.46 25.92 -5.27
N ALA A 237 -10.85 25.27 -4.28
CA ALA A 237 -9.42 25.40 -4.00
C ALA A 237 -8.59 24.86 -5.18
N CYS A 238 -8.93 23.67 -5.68
CA CYS A 238 -8.33 23.12 -6.90
C CYS A 238 -8.47 24.08 -8.09
N GLN A 239 -9.65 24.69 -8.29
CA GLN A 239 -9.87 25.69 -9.35
C GLN A 239 -8.92 26.90 -9.22
N LYS A 240 -8.72 27.40 -8.00
CA LYS A 240 -7.76 28.48 -7.74
C LYS A 240 -6.34 28.05 -8.07
N SER A 241 -5.98 26.80 -7.75
CA SER A 241 -4.65 26.26 -8.01
C SER A 241 -4.32 26.15 -9.50
N GLY A 242 -5.24 25.65 -10.33
CA GLY A 242 -4.97 25.61 -11.78
C GLY A 242 -4.99 27.00 -12.44
N LYS A 243 -5.73 27.98 -11.90
CA LYS A 243 -5.58 29.40 -12.31
C LYS A 243 -4.20 29.95 -11.96
N ALA A 244 -3.71 29.71 -10.74
CA ALA A 244 -2.39 30.14 -10.29
C ALA A 244 -1.27 29.50 -11.14
N LEU A 245 -1.46 28.26 -11.58
CA LEU A 245 -0.54 27.55 -12.48
C LEU A 245 -0.66 27.96 -13.95
N SER A 246 -1.50 28.96 -14.27
CA SER A 246 -1.79 29.39 -15.64
C SER A 246 -2.27 28.26 -16.56
N LEU A 247 -2.89 27.23 -15.99
CA LEU A 247 -3.51 26.14 -16.74
C LEU A 247 -4.88 26.55 -17.29
N TRP A 248 -5.58 27.43 -16.57
CA TRP A 248 -6.92 27.88 -16.92
C TRP A 248 -7.01 29.40 -16.95
N SER A 249 -7.30 29.97 -18.11
CA SER A 249 -7.61 31.40 -18.26
C SER A 249 -9.07 31.70 -17.92
N SER A 250 -9.98 30.77 -18.19
CA SER A 250 -11.37 30.74 -17.73
C SER A 250 -11.75 29.30 -17.41
N PRO A 251 -12.34 29.00 -16.23
CA PRO A 251 -12.71 27.64 -15.86
C PRO A 251 -13.77 27.11 -16.83
N ARG A 252 -13.53 25.93 -17.39
CA ARG A 252 -14.50 25.19 -18.20
C ARG A 252 -15.20 24.14 -17.33
N GLU A 253 -16.35 23.65 -17.78
CA GLU A 253 -17.08 22.55 -17.12
C GLU A 253 -16.17 21.32 -16.92
N THR A 254 -15.31 21.01 -17.90
CA THR A 254 -14.29 19.94 -17.81
C THR A 254 -13.31 20.12 -16.65
N ASP A 255 -12.96 21.36 -16.31
CA ASP A 255 -12.02 21.67 -15.23
C ASP A 255 -12.71 21.54 -13.86
N GLU A 256 -14.01 21.86 -13.79
CA GLU A 256 -14.81 21.61 -12.60
C GLU A 256 -14.94 20.12 -12.30
N LEU A 257 -15.26 19.30 -13.30
CA LEU A 257 -15.31 17.85 -13.14
C LEU A 257 -13.93 17.31 -12.72
N TYR A 258 -12.85 17.73 -13.37
CA TYR A 258 -11.49 17.36 -12.97
C TYR A 258 -11.23 17.69 -11.49
N CYS A 259 -11.59 18.89 -11.02
CA CYS A 259 -11.37 19.26 -9.62
C CYS A 259 -12.21 18.46 -8.62
N ARG A 260 -13.40 17.99 -9.02
CA ARG A 260 -14.17 17.03 -8.22
C ARG A 260 -13.47 15.66 -8.18
N CYS A 261 -12.98 15.18 -9.32
CA CYS A 261 -12.20 13.93 -9.41
C CYS A 261 -10.88 13.99 -8.62
N TRP A 262 -10.22 15.15 -8.64
CA TRP A 262 -9.02 15.43 -7.86
C TRP A 262 -9.33 15.23 -6.38
N SER A 263 -10.30 15.97 -5.85
CA SER A 263 -10.70 15.86 -4.43
C SER A 263 -11.10 14.42 -4.06
N ALA A 264 -11.88 13.74 -4.91
CA ALA A 264 -12.26 12.34 -4.69
C ALA A 264 -11.07 11.37 -4.71
N THR A 265 -10.00 11.67 -5.44
CA THR A 265 -8.76 10.89 -5.42
C THR A 265 -8.10 10.97 -4.05
N PHE A 266 -8.10 12.13 -3.42
CA PHE A 266 -7.58 12.29 -2.05
C PHE A 266 -8.48 11.62 -1.01
N ASP A 267 -9.80 11.62 -1.21
CA ASP A 267 -10.71 10.81 -0.38
C ASP A 267 -10.38 9.32 -0.48
N ALA A 268 -10.12 8.82 -1.70
CA ALA A 268 -9.72 7.44 -1.93
C ALA A 268 -8.35 7.14 -1.29
N VAL A 269 -7.39 8.07 -1.33
CA VAL A 269 -6.09 7.93 -0.66
C VAL A 269 -6.25 7.87 0.86
N LEU A 270 -7.08 8.72 1.44
CA LEU A 270 -7.36 8.71 2.88
C LEU A 270 -8.02 7.40 3.31
N SER A 271 -9.00 6.92 2.56
CA SER A 271 -9.63 5.62 2.77
C SER A 271 -8.60 4.49 2.65
N LEU A 272 -7.76 4.51 1.61
CA LEU A 272 -6.69 3.53 1.41
C LEU A 272 -5.70 3.53 2.57
N LEU A 273 -5.39 4.70 3.14
CA LEU A 273 -4.48 4.85 4.27
C LEU A 273 -5.02 4.18 5.54
N GLU A 274 -6.32 4.32 5.81
CA GLU A 274 -6.99 3.63 6.92
C GLU A 274 -6.96 2.11 6.74
N TRP A 275 -7.30 1.63 5.55
CA TRP A 275 -7.24 0.21 5.21
C TRP A 275 -5.81 -0.33 5.25
N ALA A 276 -4.82 0.44 4.79
CA ALA A 276 -3.43 0.06 4.81
C ALA A 276 -2.94 -0.10 6.26
N MET A 277 -3.26 0.84 7.15
CA MET A 277 -2.94 0.75 8.58
C MET A 277 -3.59 -0.47 9.24
N LEU A 278 -4.87 -0.71 8.98
CA LEU A 278 -5.57 -1.88 9.50
C LEU A 278 -4.92 -3.18 8.99
N SER A 279 -4.63 -3.24 7.69
CA SER A 279 -3.98 -4.40 7.07
C SER A 279 -2.60 -4.66 7.66
N TRP A 280 -1.85 -3.60 7.97
CA TRP A 280 -0.53 -3.69 8.58
C TRP A 280 -0.61 -4.27 10.00
N ILE A 281 -1.56 -3.79 10.83
CA ILE A 281 -1.79 -4.34 12.18
C ILE A 281 -2.15 -5.83 12.10
N VAL A 282 -3.05 -6.20 11.19
CA VAL A 282 -3.44 -7.61 10.97
C VAL A 282 -2.25 -8.46 10.52
N CYS A 283 -1.41 -7.95 9.62
CA CYS A 283 -0.18 -8.62 9.18
C CYS A 283 0.80 -8.80 10.34
N LEU A 284 1.04 -7.75 11.14
CA LEU A 284 1.91 -7.80 12.31
C LEU A 284 1.45 -8.87 13.30
N LEU A 285 0.16 -8.91 13.63
CA LEU A 285 -0.42 -9.93 14.49
C LEU A 285 -0.25 -11.34 13.90
N GLY A 286 -0.52 -11.51 12.61
CA GLY A 286 -0.32 -12.80 11.92
C GLY A 286 1.13 -13.27 11.99
N VAL A 287 2.09 -12.36 11.82
CA VAL A 287 3.53 -12.65 11.92
C VAL A 287 3.92 -13.05 13.33
N LEU A 288 3.50 -12.29 14.34
CA LEU A 288 3.78 -12.58 15.74
C LEU A 288 3.21 -13.94 16.16
N LEU A 289 2.00 -14.27 15.71
CA LEU A 289 1.39 -15.58 15.98
C LEU A 289 2.19 -16.70 15.30
N ALA A 290 2.61 -16.54 14.05
CA ALA A 290 3.44 -17.55 13.36
C ALA A 290 4.79 -17.76 14.06
N VAL A 291 5.46 -16.67 14.49
CA VAL A 291 6.70 -16.73 15.27
C VAL A 291 6.46 -17.40 16.62
N TYR A 292 5.41 -17.01 17.36
CA TYR A 292 5.04 -17.62 18.63
C TYR A 292 4.88 -19.15 18.48
N MET A 293 4.18 -19.60 17.44
CA MET A 293 3.98 -21.02 17.18
C MET A 293 5.30 -21.77 16.94
N SER A 294 6.32 -21.11 16.38
CA SER A 294 7.65 -21.68 16.18
C SER A 294 8.46 -21.80 17.47
N ILE A 295 8.42 -20.79 18.34
CA ILE A 295 9.22 -20.74 19.56
C ILE A 295 8.55 -21.48 20.73
N ARG A 296 7.22 -21.66 20.68
CA ARG A 296 6.42 -22.28 21.75
C ARG A 296 6.99 -23.60 22.27
N PRO A 297 7.42 -24.59 21.44
CA PRO A 297 7.98 -25.84 21.96
C PRO A 297 9.20 -25.61 22.86
N LYS A 298 10.06 -24.64 22.51
CA LYS A 298 11.22 -24.27 23.31
C LYS A 298 10.82 -23.50 24.57
N LEU A 299 9.89 -22.55 24.46
CA LEU A 299 9.39 -21.81 25.62
C LEU A 299 8.74 -22.71 26.68
N LEU A 300 7.99 -23.74 26.25
CA LEU A 300 7.39 -24.71 27.17
C LEU A 300 8.44 -25.52 27.94
N SER A 301 9.63 -25.74 27.36
CA SER A 301 10.73 -26.43 28.04
C SER A 301 11.43 -25.59 29.12
N GLN A 302 11.24 -24.27 29.11
CA GLN A 302 11.88 -23.32 30.04
C GLN A 302 11.02 -22.97 31.27
N GLY A 303 9.82 -23.55 31.38
CA GLY A 303 8.90 -23.33 32.49
C GLY A 303 7.97 -22.10 32.33
N PRO A 304 6.95 -21.97 33.19
CA PRO A 304 5.87 -20.99 33.02
C PRO A 304 6.27 -19.54 33.30
N ALA A 305 7.33 -19.30 34.09
CA ALA A 305 7.81 -17.94 34.39
C ALA A 305 8.47 -17.31 33.15
N ALA A 306 9.42 -18.01 32.52
CA ALA A 306 10.08 -17.59 31.28
C ALA A 306 9.07 -17.36 30.15
N HIS A 307 8.01 -18.17 30.08
CA HIS A 307 6.93 -17.98 29.12
C HIS A 307 6.25 -16.61 29.29
N LYS A 308 5.88 -16.24 30.53
CA LYS A 308 5.20 -14.97 30.82
C LYS A 308 6.10 -13.77 30.55
N GLU A 309 7.39 -13.86 30.90
CA GLU A 309 8.37 -12.79 30.65
C GLU A 309 8.56 -12.53 29.16
N VAL A 310 8.78 -13.57 28.36
CA VAL A 310 8.94 -13.43 26.90
C VAL A 310 7.67 -12.84 26.27
N LEU A 311 6.49 -13.34 26.66
CA LEU A 311 5.23 -12.84 26.12
C LEU A 311 4.98 -11.37 26.52
N GLY A 312 5.33 -10.99 27.75
CA GLY A 312 5.26 -9.61 28.24
C GLY A 312 6.19 -8.67 27.48
N CYS A 313 7.46 -9.06 27.28
CA CYS A 313 8.42 -8.29 26.50
C CYS A 313 7.98 -8.11 25.04
N VAL A 314 7.44 -9.16 24.42
CA VAL A 314 6.90 -9.08 23.06
C VAL A 314 5.68 -8.16 23.02
N GLY A 315 4.75 -8.29 23.96
CA GLY A 315 3.57 -7.43 24.05
C GLY A 315 3.93 -5.95 24.19
N LEU A 316 4.87 -5.62 25.08
CA LEU A 316 5.38 -4.24 25.26
C LEU A 316 6.08 -3.72 24.00
N SER A 317 6.92 -4.54 23.36
CA SER A 317 7.62 -4.15 22.12
C SER A 317 6.63 -3.87 20.99
N VAL A 318 5.60 -4.70 20.85
CA VAL A 318 4.55 -4.53 19.84
C VAL A 318 3.73 -3.28 20.11
N ALA A 319 3.34 -3.03 21.35
CA ALA A 319 2.65 -1.81 21.73
C ALA A 319 3.48 -0.56 21.42
N ALA A 320 4.79 -0.59 21.72
CA ALA A 320 5.69 0.51 21.41
C ALA A 320 5.86 0.72 19.89
N ILE A 321 5.93 -0.35 19.10
CA ILE A 321 6.01 -0.28 17.64
C ILE A 321 4.72 0.30 17.05
N ILE A 322 3.55 -0.19 17.47
CA ILE A 322 2.25 0.33 17.03
C ILE A 322 2.13 1.80 17.38
N TRP A 323 2.45 2.18 18.62
CA TRP A 323 2.45 3.56 19.07
C TRP A 323 3.34 4.45 18.19
N LYS A 324 4.59 4.03 17.95
CA LYS A 324 5.53 4.79 17.12
C LYS A 324 5.04 4.96 15.68
N VAL A 325 4.45 3.92 15.08
CA VAL A 325 3.92 3.99 13.71
C VAL A 325 2.70 4.90 13.66
N VAL A 326 1.76 4.77 14.59
CA VAL A 326 0.55 5.61 14.64
C VAL A 326 0.92 7.08 14.84
N VAL A 327 1.78 7.38 15.82
CA VAL A 327 2.27 8.75 16.07
C VAL A 327 3.03 9.29 14.87
N GLY A 328 3.89 8.49 14.23
CA GLY A 328 4.61 8.92 13.03
C GLY A 328 3.70 9.26 11.85
N VAL A 329 2.61 8.50 11.66
CA VAL A 329 1.60 8.79 10.62
C VAL A 329 0.83 10.07 10.95
N GLU A 330 0.49 10.29 12.22
CA GLU A 330 -0.21 11.49 12.68
C GLU A 330 0.69 12.74 12.60
N GLU A 331 1.96 12.63 12.97
CA GLU A 331 2.97 13.68 12.79
C GLU A 331 3.13 14.04 11.31
N SER A 332 3.23 13.06 10.40
CA SER A 332 3.29 13.33 8.96
C SER A 332 2.05 14.07 8.45
N ARG A 333 0.85 13.76 8.98
CA ARG A 333 -0.39 14.49 8.65
C ARG A 333 -0.39 15.91 9.22
N LEU A 334 0.00 16.07 10.49
CA LEU A 334 0.00 17.37 11.19
C LEU A 334 1.06 18.31 10.61
N LEU A 335 2.27 17.83 10.35
CA LEU A 335 3.33 18.60 9.69
C LEU A 335 2.93 19.01 8.29
N GLY A 336 2.19 18.17 7.56
CA GLY A 336 1.59 18.53 6.28
C GLY A 336 0.54 19.64 6.39
N ALA A 337 -0.33 19.57 7.42
CA ALA A 337 -1.41 20.54 7.62
C ALA A 337 -0.95 21.90 8.21
N VAL A 338 0.16 21.95 8.94
CA VAL A 338 0.72 23.20 9.48
C VAL A 338 1.59 23.94 8.44
N ALA A 339 2.05 23.24 7.40
CA ALA A 339 2.83 23.80 6.31
C ALA A 339 1.99 24.30 5.11
N SER A 340 0.68 24.05 5.11
CA SER A 340 -0.31 24.51 4.10
C SER A 340 -1.02 25.79 4.51
#